data_AF-A0A6B2GL68-F1
#
_entry.id   AF-A0A6B2GL68-F1
#
_cell.length_a   1.000
_cell.length_b   1.000
_cell.length_c   1.000
_cell.angle_alpha   90.00
_cell.angle_beta   90.00
_cell.angle_gamma   90.00
#
_symmetry.space_group_name_H-M   'P 1'
#
loop_
_entity.id
_entity.type
_entity.pdbx_description
1 polymer ?
#
loop_
_entity_poly.entity_id
_entity_poly.type
_entity_poly.pdbx_seq_one_letter_code
_entity_poly.pdbx_strand_id
1 'polypeptide(L)'
;EPKVIAQNFTVDLDDTGSATIVATDIDGGSSDNCSFNLTLDKTDFTCANIGANIVTLTGTDASGNTASAQATVTVSNLTSPMVIAKYLTIYLDESGLATISLQI
;
A
#
# COMPACT_ATOMS: atom_id res chain seq x y z
N GLU A 1 25.68 12.80 -14.86
CA GLU A 1 24.50 13.39 -14.20
C GLU A 1 23.39 12.37 -14.37
N PRO A 2 22.78 11.95 -13.25
CA PRO A 2 21.93 10.79 -13.25
C PRO A 2 20.68 11.04 -14.08
N LYS A 3 20.34 10.07 -14.93
CA LYS A 3 19.04 10.00 -15.56
C LYS A 3 18.14 9.14 -14.68
N VAL A 4 17.17 9.76 -14.02
CA VAL A 4 16.21 9.04 -13.18
C VAL A 4 14.91 8.81 -13.96
N ILE A 5 14.48 7.56 -14.02
CA ILE A 5 13.23 7.14 -14.63
C ILE A 5 12.43 6.44 -13.54
N ALA A 6 11.21 6.90 -13.31
CA ALA A 6 10.30 6.29 -12.37
C ALA A 6 9.17 5.56 -13.11
N GLN A 7 8.73 4.43 -12.56
CA GLN A 7 7.56 3.68 -13.02
C GLN A 7 6.55 3.56 -11.88
N ASN A 8 5.27 3.51 -12.24
CA ASN A 8 4.21 3.29 -11.26
C ASN A 8 4.29 1.87 -10.69
N PHE A 9 3.89 1.72 -9.43
CA PHE A 9 3.92 0.45 -8.72
C PHE A 9 2.64 0.25 -7.93
N THR A 10 2.23 -1.00 -7.74
CA THR A 10 1.10 -1.37 -6.88
C THR A 10 1.61 -2.30 -5.79
N VAL A 11 1.28 -1.99 -4.55
CA VAL A 11 1.67 -2.76 -3.38
C VAL A 11 0.44 -3.09 -2.54
N ASP A 12 0.34 -4.34 -2.11
CA ASP A 12 -0.70 -4.78 -1.20
C ASP A 12 -0.22 -4.68 0.24
N LEU A 13 -1.11 -4.20 1.13
CA LEU A 13 -0.88 -4.31 2.57
C LEU A 13 -0.92 -5.78 3.01
N ASP A 14 -0.03 -6.13 3.94
CA ASP A 14 -0.03 -7.42 4.63
C ASP A 14 -1.20 -7.56 5.63
N ASP A 15 -1.29 -8.70 6.30
CA ASP A 15 -2.32 -9.00 7.30
C ASP A 15 -2.28 -8.06 8.53
N THR A 16 -1.18 -7.32 8.72
CA THR A 16 -1.05 -6.31 9.78
C THR A 16 -1.48 -4.91 9.32
N GLY A 17 -1.79 -4.75 8.03
CA GLY A 17 -2.13 -3.47 7.44
C GLY A 17 -0.91 -2.62 7.08
N SER A 18 0.24 -3.26 6.83
CA SER A 18 1.52 -2.60 6.50
C SER A 18 2.06 -3.06 5.15
N ALA A 19 2.80 -2.18 4.46
CA ALA A 19 3.59 -2.55 3.29
C ALA A 19 4.85 -1.69 3.21
N THR A 20 5.90 -2.24 2.59
CA THR A 20 7.13 -1.51 2.29
C THR A 20 7.48 -1.65 0.81
N ILE A 21 8.14 -0.63 0.27
CA ILE A 21 8.72 -0.66 -1.08
C ILE A 21 10.21 -0.31 -1.00
N VAL A 22 10.94 -0.74 -2.00
CA VAL A 22 12.35 -0.40 -2.23
C VAL A 22 12.50 0.36 -3.55
N ALA A 23 13.64 1.03 -3.74
CA ALA A 23 13.86 1.86 -4.92
C ALA A 23 13.69 1.10 -6.25
N THR A 24 14.04 -0.19 -6.28
CA THR A 24 13.90 -1.05 -7.46
C THR A 24 12.45 -1.31 -7.87
N ASP A 25 11.48 -1.13 -6.97
CA ASP A 25 10.06 -1.34 -7.28
C ASP A 25 9.51 -0.27 -8.22
N ILE A 26 9.98 0.99 -8.03
CA ILE A 26 9.56 2.15 -8.82
C ILE A 26 10.65 2.66 -9.78
N ASP A 27 11.81 2.02 -9.85
CA ASP A 27 12.85 2.37 -10.82
C ASP A 27 12.47 1.85 -12.22
N GLY A 28 12.32 2.78 -13.16
CA GLY A 28 11.97 2.51 -14.57
C GLY A 28 13.19 2.36 -15.48
N GLY A 29 14.38 2.10 -14.93
CA GLY A 29 15.63 1.97 -15.69
C GLY A 29 16.51 3.20 -15.62
N SER A 30 16.66 3.76 -14.42
CA SER A 30 17.58 4.87 -14.14
C SER A 30 19.02 4.49 -14.45
N SER A 31 19.83 5.47 -14.85
CA SER A 31 21.21 5.24 -15.27
C SER A 31 22.08 6.47 -15.05
N ASP A 32 23.35 6.26 -14.74
CA ASP A 32 24.41 7.27 -14.84
C ASP A 32 25.65 6.62 -15.50
N ASN A 33 26.59 7.42 -15.99
CA ASN A 33 27.86 6.93 -16.54
C ASN A 33 28.89 6.57 -15.45
N CYS A 34 28.56 6.83 -14.19
CA CYS A 34 29.32 6.54 -12.98
C CYS A 34 28.47 5.72 -11.99
N SER A 35 29.08 5.29 -10.89
CA SER A 35 28.33 4.77 -9.74
C SER A 35 27.36 5.83 -9.21
N PHE A 36 26.12 5.44 -8.97
CA PHE A 36 25.07 6.29 -8.39
C PHE A 36 24.18 5.45 -7.46
N ASN A 37 23.46 6.13 -6.57
CA ASN A 37 22.50 5.50 -5.65
C ASN A 37 21.11 6.06 -5.87
N LEU A 38 20.09 5.22 -5.63
CA LEU A 38 18.69 5.59 -5.66
C LEU A 38 18.11 5.61 -4.24
N THR A 39 17.33 6.64 -3.93
CA THR A 39 16.63 6.78 -2.65
C THR A 39 15.17 7.18 -2.87
N LEU A 40 14.32 6.85 -1.90
CA LEU A 40 12.91 7.18 -1.86
C LEU A 40 12.63 8.18 -0.73
N ASP A 41 11.69 9.10 -0.95
CA ASP A 41 11.16 9.99 0.09
C ASP A 41 10.15 9.28 1.02
N LYS A 42 9.59 8.16 0.56
CA LYS A 42 8.66 7.31 1.31
C LYS A 42 8.83 5.84 0.96
N THR A 43 8.97 5.01 1.98
CA THR A 43 9.14 3.55 1.86
C THR A 43 8.01 2.76 2.51
N ASP A 44 7.39 3.30 3.56
CA ASP A 44 6.42 2.59 4.39
C ASP A 44 4.99 3.08 4.16
N PHE A 45 4.07 2.13 4.09
CA PHE A 45 2.66 2.36 3.83
C PHE A 45 1.82 1.61 4.85
N THR A 46 0.68 2.22 5.21
CA THR A 46 -0.31 1.66 6.13
C THR A 46 -1.71 1.76 5.53
N CYS A 47 -2.73 1.29 6.25
CA CYS A 47 -4.15 1.51 5.91
C CYS A 47 -4.50 2.99 5.62
N ALA A 48 -3.80 3.96 6.21
CA ALA A 48 -4.01 5.39 5.94
C ALA A 48 -3.54 5.82 4.54
N ASN A 49 -2.83 4.96 3.83
CA ASN A 49 -2.27 5.22 2.51
C ASN A 49 -2.98 4.46 1.39
N ILE A 50 -4.11 3.79 1.66
CA ILE A 50 -4.90 3.11 0.61
C ILE A 50 -5.24 4.11 -0.52
N GLY A 51 -5.00 3.68 -1.77
CA GLY A 51 -5.14 4.51 -2.96
C GLY A 51 -3.80 5.02 -3.50
N ALA A 52 -3.84 6.07 -4.32
CA ALA A 52 -2.66 6.61 -5.00
C ALA A 52 -1.80 7.47 -4.06
N ASN A 53 -0.51 7.19 -4.00
CA ASN A 53 0.50 7.98 -3.29
C ASN A 53 1.59 8.38 -4.29
N ILE A 54 2.00 9.65 -4.27
CA ILE A 54 3.16 10.09 -5.06
C ILE A 54 4.42 9.84 -4.24
N VAL A 55 5.38 9.12 -4.83
CA VAL A 55 6.70 8.85 -4.25
C VAL A 55 7.76 9.41 -5.18
N THR A 56 8.75 10.10 -4.62
CA THR A 56 9.87 10.68 -5.35
C THR A 56 11.07 9.74 -5.30
N LEU A 57 11.49 9.27 -6.48
CA LEU A 57 12.75 8.57 -6.68
C LEU A 57 13.85 9.61 -6.92
N THR A 58 14.92 9.59 -6.13
CA THR A 58 16.08 10.49 -6.29
C THR A 58 17.34 9.68 -6.56
N GLY A 59 18.04 10.03 -7.64
CA GLY A 59 19.34 9.47 -7.99
C GLY A 59 20.44 10.47 -7.64
N THR A 60 21.48 10.01 -6.96
CA THR A 60 22.68 10.80 -6.64
C THR A 60 23.93 10.09 -7.14
N ASP A 61 24.69 10.73 -8.01
CA ASP A 61 25.97 10.19 -8.50
C ASP A 61 27.13 10.41 -7.50
N ALA A 62 28.26 9.75 -7.73
CA ALA A 62 29.45 9.85 -6.87
C ALA A 62 30.06 11.27 -6.82
N SER A 63 29.72 12.15 -7.75
CA SER A 63 30.15 13.55 -7.78
C SER A 63 29.18 14.48 -7.04
N GLY A 64 28.06 13.95 -6.56
CA GLY A 64 27.02 14.69 -5.84
C GLY A 64 25.96 15.32 -6.76
N ASN A 65 25.93 15.01 -8.05
CA ASN A 65 24.85 15.48 -8.92
C ASN A 65 23.58 14.68 -8.63
N THR A 66 22.44 15.36 -8.64
CA THR A 66 21.14 14.75 -8.33
C THR A 66 20.12 14.96 -9.44
N ALA A 67 19.26 13.97 -9.63
CA ALA A 67 18.06 14.08 -10.44
C ALA A 67 16.93 13.30 -9.76
N SER A 68 15.67 13.64 -10.08
CA SER A 68 14.51 12.99 -9.48
C SER A 68 13.40 12.76 -10.48
N ALA A 69 12.60 11.71 -10.25
CA ALA A 69 11.36 11.43 -10.97
C ALA A 69 10.29 10.96 -9.98
N GLN A 70 9.02 11.11 -10.34
CA GLN A 70 7.89 10.70 -9.50
C GLN A 70 7.23 9.44 -10.03
N ALA A 71 6.88 8.54 -9.11
CA ALA A 71 6.02 7.38 -9.36
C ALA A 71 4.71 7.53 -8.61
N THR A 72 3.62 7.00 -9.19
CA THR A 72 2.40 6.73 -8.44
C THR A 72 2.49 5.32 -7.85
N VAL A 73 2.56 5.23 -6.51
CA VAL A 73 2.44 3.99 -5.74
C VAL A 73 0.99 3.82 -5.31
N THR A 74 0.33 2.83 -5.87
CA THR A 74 -1.06 2.49 -5.53
C THR A 74 -1.04 1.44 -4.43
N VAL A 75 -1.57 1.79 -3.26
CA VAL A 75 -1.69 0.87 -2.13
C VAL A 75 -3.08 0.24 -2.16
N SER A 76 -3.11 -1.08 -2.29
CA SER A 76 -4.33 -1.87 -2.23
C SER A 76 -4.40 -2.70 -0.94
N ASN A 77 -5.62 -3.09 -0.58
CA ASN A 77 -5.86 -4.02 0.51
C ASN A 77 -6.76 -5.16 -0.03
N LEU A 78 -6.17 -6.35 -0.16
CA LEU A 78 -6.89 -7.55 -0.61
C LEU A 78 -7.48 -8.36 0.55
N THR A 79 -7.14 -8.04 1.80
CA THR A 79 -7.66 -8.70 3.01
C THR A 79 -8.91 -7.99 3.51
N SER A 80 -9.94 -7.90 2.66
CA SER A 80 -11.25 -7.46 3.13
C SER A 80 -11.84 -8.53 4.07
N PRO A 81 -12.29 -8.18 5.29
CA PRO A 81 -12.87 -9.15 6.20
C PRO A 81 -14.15 -9.74 5.59
N MET A 82 -14.23 -11.08 5.58
CA MET A 82 -15.44 -11.77 5.13
C MET A 82 -16.52 -11.70 6.22
N VAL A 83 -17.56 -10.90 5.98
CA VAL A 83 -18.75 -10.85 6.85
C VAL A 83 -19.64 -12.05 6.56
N ILE A 84 -19.72 -13.00 7.50
CA ILE A 84 -20.65 -14.12 7.43
C ILE A 84 -21.93 -13.73 8.17
N ALA A 85 -22.97 -13.36 7.42
CA ALA A 85 -24.31 -13.21 7.98
C ALA A 85 -24.95 -14.59 8.16
N LYS A 86 -25.52 -14.85 9.34
CA LYS A 86 -26.34 -16.03 9.59
C LYS A 86 -27.80 -15.62 9.68
N TYR A 87 -28.67 -16.34 8.97
CA TYR A 87 -30.11 -16.23 9.19
C TYR A 87 -30.47 -16.90 10.51
N LEU A 88 -31.17 -16.16 11.36
CA LEU A 88 -31.75 -16.67 12.60
C LEU A 88 -33.27 -16.54 12.50
N THR A 89 -33.97 -17.66 12.42
CA THR A 89 -35.44 -17.70 12.52
C THR A 89 -35.81 -17.80 13.99
N ILE A 90 -36.65 -16.88 14.45
CA ILE A 90 -37.09 -16.80 15.85
C ILE A 90 -38.60 -16.91 15.88
N TYR A 91 -39.09 -17.73 16.80
CA TYR A 91 -40.50 -17.90 17.06
C TYR A 91 -40.89 -17.00 18.25
N LEU A 92 -42.02 -16.32 18.11
CA LEU A 92 -42.64 -15.60 19.20
C LEU A 92 -43.27 -16.59 20.18
N ASP A 93 -43.25 -16.26 21.46
CA ASP A 93 -44.03 -16.96 22.47
C ASP A 93 -45.52 -16.56 22.40
N GLU A 94 -46.36 -17.17 23.24
CA GLU A 94 -47.80 -16.91 23.31
C GLU A 94 -48.16 -15.45 23.67
N SER A 95 -47.21 -14.69 24.22
CA SER A 95 -47.36 -13.28 24.54
C SER A 95 -46.87 -12.35 23.42
N GLY A 96 -46.41 -12.91 22.30
CA GLY A 96 -45.87 -12.15 21.18
C GLY A 96 -44.44 -11.65 21.41
N LEU A 97 -43.75 -12.17 22.43
CA LEU A 97 -42.39 -11.80 22.77
C LEU A 97 -41.40 -12.84 22.23
N ALA A 98 -40.21 -12.36 21.87
CA ALA A 98 -39.08 -13.22 21.59
C ALA A 98 -37.81 -12.54 22.08
N THR A 99 -36.95 -13.31 22.73
CA THR A 99 -35.69 -12.79 23.29
C THR A 99 -34.53 -13.33 22.47
N ILE A 100 -33.71 -12.43 21.96
CA ILE A 100 -32.40 -12.75 21.39
C ILE A 100 -31.35 -12.49 22.45
N SER A 101 -30.59 -13.51 22.80
CA SER A 101 -29.34 -13.33 23.52
C SER A 101 -28.20 -13.53 22.53
N LEU A 102 -27.29 -12.57 22.46
CA LEU A 102 -26.05 -12.72 21.71
C LEU A 102 -25.24 -13.83 22.36
N GLN A 103 -25.08 -14.97 21.67
CA GLN A 103 -24.06 -15.95 22.05
C GLN A 103 -22.75 -15.50 21.42
N ILE A 104 -21.87 -14.95 22.26
CA ILE A 104 -20.43 -14.82 21.98
C ILE A 104 -19.72 -16.12 22.34
#